data_AF-A0AAW2IV39-F1
#
_entry.id   AF-A0AAW2IV39-F1
#
_cell.length_a   1.000
_cell.length_b   1.000
_cell.length_c   1.000
_cell.angle_alpha   90.00
_cell.angle_beta   90.00
_cell.angle_gamma   90.00
#
_symmetry.space_group_name_H-M   'P 1'
#
loop_
_entity.id
_entity.type
_entity.pdbx_description
1 polymer ?
#
loop_
_entity_poly.entity_id
_entity_poly.type
_entity_poly.pdbx_seq_one_letter_code
_entity_poly.pdbx_strand_id
1 'polypeptide(L)'
;MILEILRSSALKNLVIVLSIGSQLTSHILTPVVAMMEASSTTWHREGAPLGQFVSRGIQQLNLISPLIIYSYAMQQQSNYIRRNISRFKGEIGITLNTVWMVPYSSSELDVKAAQRALDFMYGWFLHPLVYGEYPEIMQSLVGSRLPKFTEEQIEMLKGSFDFLGLNYYTGNYAADVPVRGGNISSTTDSMARLSTVDVYGVPIGYPSGSIFLVYPKGLYDLLIYTKKKYKNPTIYITETGFSDLKDGNIEHAIEDPQRINFYNRHFWVVREALK
;
A
#
# COMPACT_ATOMS: atom_id res chain seq x y z
N MET A 1 19.43 -21.10 -13.50
CA MET A 1 19.17 -20.08 -14.55
C MET A 1 18.95 -18.65 -14.02
N ILE A 2 18.73 -18.41 -12.72
CA ILE A 2 18.69 -17.06 -12.13
C ILE A 2 20.07 -16.58 -11.61
N LEU A 3 21.00 -17.49 -11.32
CA LEU A 3 22.35 -17.16 -10.86
C LEU A 3 23.35 -16.76 -11.97
N GLU A 4 22.97 -16.88 -13.24
CA GLU A 4 23.84 -16.48 -14.37
C GLU A 4 23.59 -15.05 -14.86
N ILE A 5 22.51 -14.40 -14.41
CA ILE A 5 22.18 -13.02 -14.79
C ILE A 5 23.03 -12.00 -14.01
N LEU A 6 23.60 -12.39 -12.87
CA LEU A 6 24.43 -11.53 -12.02
C LEU A 6 25.86 -11.30 -12.54
N ARG A 7 26.26 -11.94 -13.66
CA ARG A 7 27.58 -11.71 -14.30
C ARG A 7 27.54 -10.83 -15.54
N SER A 8 26.35 -10.42 -16.00
CA SER A 8 26.21 -9.58 -17.20
C SER A 8 26.36 -8.10 -16.84
N SER A 9 27.36 -7.46 -17.43
CA SER A 9 27.74 -6.04 -17.30
C SER A 9 26.73 -5.03 -17.88
N ALA A 10 25.44 -5.34 -17.91
CA ALA A 10 24.46 -4.61 -18.70
C ALA A 10 23.43 -3.76 -17.91
N LEU A 11 23.39 -3.80 -16.58
CA LEU A 11 22.41 -3.03 -15.81
C LEU A 11 22.97 -1.66 -15.43
N LYS A 12 22.73 -0.64 -16.27
CA LYS A 12 23.14 0.75 -15.97
C LYS A 12 22.30 1.41 -14.86
N ASN A 13 21.08 0.93 -14.59
CA ASN A 13 20.19 1.46 -13.55
C ASN A 13 19.52 0.29 -12.79
N LEU A 14 19.80 0.15 -11.50
CA LEU A 14 19.17 -0.84 -10.61
C LEU A 14 18.08 -0.13 -9.79
N VAL A 15 16.84 -0.62 -9.86
CA VAL A 15 15.70 -0.13 -9.05
C VAL A 15 15.32 -1.24 -8.06
N ILE A 16 15.34 -0.94 -6.76
CA ILE A 16 14.96 -1.89 -5.71
C ILE A 16 13.62 -1.47 -5.11
N VAL A 17 12.67 -2.40 -5.09
CA VAL A 17 11.29 -2.18 -4.65
C VAL A 17 11.01 -3.02 -3.40
N LEU A 18 10.59 -2.38 -2.31
CA LEU A 18 10.11 -3.05 -1.10
C LEU A 18 8.58 -2.91 -1.01
N SER A 19 7.84 -4.03 -1.06
CA SER A 19 6.38 -4.03 -1.02
C SER A 19 5.86 -4.32 0.39
N ILE A 20 4.89 -3.52 0.86
CA ILE A 20 4.22 -3.71 2.16
C ILE A 20 2.73 -3.99 1.95
N GLY A 21 2.29 -5.19 2.31
CA GLY A 21 0.88 -5.55 2.41
C GLY A 21 0.27 -5.10 3.73
N SER A 22 -0.71 -4.19 3.70
CA SER A 22 -1.57 -3.95 4.85
C SER A 22 -2.49 -5.15 5.05
N GLN A 23 -2.52 -5.76 6.23
CA GLN A 23 -3.45 -6.85 6.55
C GLN A 23 -4.90 -6.37 6.40
N LEU A 24 -5.57 -6.81 5.34
CA LEU A 24 -6.99 -6.63 5.13
C LEU A 24 -7.76 -7.79 5.79
N THR A 25 -8.43 -7.49 6.91
CA THR A 25 -9.56 -8.17 7.59
C THR A 25 -9.68 -9.71 7.60
N SER A 26 -9.95 -10.24 8.80
CA SER A 26 -10.11 -11.65 9.18
C SER A 26 -11.33 -12.42 8.63
N HIS A 27 -11.86 -12.03 7.47
CA HIS A 27 -12.78 -12.88 6.67
C HIS A 27 -12.28 -13.09 5.22
N ILE A 28 -11.02 -12.75 4.93
CA ILE A 28 -10.38 -12.87 3.61
C ILE A 28 -9.11 -13.75 3.74
N LEU A 29 -9.23 -14.89 4.41
CA LEU A 29 -8.12 -15.78 4.75
C LEU A 29 -8.08 -17.00 3.82
N THR A 30 -7.65 -16.83 2.56
CA THR A 30 -6.98 -17.92 1.82
C THR A 30 -6.15 -17.46 0.61
N PRO A 31 -6.59 -16.53 -0.26
CA PRO A 31 -5.83 -16.21 -1.48
C PRO A 31 -4.66 -15.23 -1.29
N VAL A 32 -4.74 -14.33 -0.30
CA VAL A 32 -3.71 -13.28 -0.08
C VAL A 32 -2.47 -13.84 0.63
N VAL A 33 -2.65 -14.83 1.52
CA VAL A 33 -1.54 -15.53 2.19
C VAL A 33 -0.65 -16.27 1.18
N ALA A 34 -1.23 -16.88 0.14
CA ALA A 34 -0.47 -17.53 -0.93
C ALA A 34 0.34 -16.53 -1.78
N MET A 35 -0.15 -15.30 -1.95
CA MET A 35 0.57 -14.24 -2.67
C MET A 35 1.74 -13.69 -1.83
N MET A 36 1.58 -13.62 -0.51
CA MET A 36 2.64 -13.20 0.43
C MET A 36 3.72 -14.30 0.61
N GLU A 37 3.36 -15.58 0.60
CA GLU A 37 4.30 -16.70 0.66
C GLU A 37 5.16 -16.84 -0.61
N ALA A 38 4.65 -16.46 -1.78
CA ALA A 38 5.43 -16.44 -3.02
C ALA A 38 6.56 -15.39 -3.01
N SER A 39 6.37 -14.27 -2.31
CA SER A 39 7.41 -13.23 -2.14
C SER A 39 8.44 -13.54 -1.05
N SER A 40 8.14 -14.46 -0.11
CA SER A 40 9.03 -14.82 1.00
C SER A 40 9.81 -16.12 0.76
N THR A 41 9.30 -17.03 -0.08
CA THR A 41 9.95 -18.32 -0.38
C THR A 41 11.25 -18.22 -1.19
N THR A 42 11.51 -17.07 -1.83
CA THR A 42 12.82 -16.78 -2.45
C THR A 42 13.93 -16.51 -1.45
N TRP A 43 13.63 -16.18 -0.18
CA TRP A 43 14.62 -15.79 0.83
C TRP A 43 15.05 -16.92 1.78
N HIS A 44 14.37 -18.08 1.74
CA HIS A 44 14.69 -19.20 2.63
C HIS A 44 15.96 -19.98 2.25
N ARG A 45 16.52 -19.78 1.05
CA ARG A 45 17.65 -20.60 0.56
C ARG A 45 19.05 -20.11 0.91
N GLU A 46 19.21 -18.94 1.53
CA GLU A 46 20.55 -18.33 1.67
C GLU A 46 21.02 -18.08 3.12
N GLY A 47 20.32 -18.58 4.15
CA GLY A 47 20.86 -18.54 5.52
C GLY A 47 21.14 -17.13 6.07
N ALA A 48 20.54 -16.08 5.51
CA ALA A 48 20.69 -14.73 5.99
C ALA A 48 19.99 -14.56 7.36
N PRO A 49 20.64 -13.94 8.38
CA PRO A 49 20.05 -13.72 9.71
C PRO A 49 18.69 -13.00 9.71
N LEU A 50 18.37 -12.27 8.63
CA LEU A 50 17.11 -11.55 8.43
C LEU A 50 15.88 -12.47 8.28
N GLY A 51 16.03 -13.65 7.66
CA GLY A 51 14.89 -14.55 7.40
C GLY A 51 14.24 -15.07 8.69
N GLN A 52 15.06 -15.31 9.72
CA GLN A 52 14.57 -15.75 11.03
C GLN A 52 13.98 -14.59 11.85
N PHE A 53 14.43 -13.35 11.65
CA PHE A 53 13.89 -12.17 12.35
C PHE A 53 12.52 -11.75 11.80
N VAL A 54 12.33 -11.77 10.48
CA VAL A 54 11.05 -11.46 9.84
C VAL A 54 9.99 -12.53 10.17
N SER A 55 10.38 -13.81 10.18
CA SER A 55 9.50 -14.93 10.56
C SER A 55 9.01 -14.83 12.02
N ARG A 56 9.89 -14.48 12.97
CA ARG A 56 9.51 -14.31 14.38
C ARG A 56 8.67 -13.06 14.63
N GLY A 57 8.87 -11.99 13.86
CA GLY A 57 8.07 -10.76 13.94
C GLY A 57 6.63 -10.94 13.43
N ILE A 58 6.40 -11.81 12.45
CA ILE A 58 5.07 -12.09 11.90
C ILE A 58 4.22 -12.97 12.83
N GLN A 59 4.85 -13.82 13.67
CA GLN A 59 4.13 -14.73 14.57
C GLN A 59 3.64 -14.10 15.89
N GLN A 60 4.04 -12.86 16.20
CA GLN A 60 3.54 -12.11 17.37
C GLN A 60 2.73 -10.89 16.94
N LEU A 61 1.61 -11.12 16.25
CA LEU A 61 0.68 -10.06 15.85
C LEU A 61 -0.22 -9.65 17.01
N ASN A 62 0.35 -8.84 17.90
CA ASN A 62 -0.32 -7.75 18.59
C ASN A 62 0.67 -6.59 18.61
N LEU A 63 0.19 -5.38 18.31
CA LEU A 63 0.93 -4.11 18.30
C LEU A 63 1.58 -3.76 16.95
N ILE A 64 1.00 -2.77 16.26
CA ILE A 64 1.49 -1.45 15.77
C ILE A 64 3.02 -1.23 15.52
N SER A 65 3.89 -2.14 15.92
CA SER A 65 5.34 -2.17 15.73
C SER A 65 5.90 -2.54 14.35
N PRO A 66 5.15 -2.81 13.25
CA PRO A 66 5.81 -3.13 11.98
C PRO A 66 6.52 -1.93 11.35
N LEU A 67 5.99 -0.71 11.47
CA LEU A 67 6.52 0.43 10.69
C LEU A 67 7.94 0.84 11.09
N ILE A 68 8.26 0.87 12.38
CA ILE A 68 9.62 1.18 12.87
C ILE A 68 10.62 0.15 12.34
N ILE A 69 10.25 -1.13 12.35
CA ILE A 69 11.11 -2.21 11.86
C ILE A 69 11.30 -2.09 10.35
N TYR A 70 10.24 -1.77 9.60
CA TYR A 70 10.30 -1.61 8.15
C TYR A 70 11.06 -0.36 7.72
N SER A 71 10.85 0.78 8.36
CA SER A 71 11.62 2.00 8.07
C SER A 71 13.10 1.83 8.40
N TYR A 72 13.40 1.14 9.51
CA TYR A 72 14.77 0.80 9.86
C TYR A 72 15.39 -0.14 8.82
N ALA A 73 14.67 -1.18 8.39
CA ALA A 73 15.13 -2.08 7.34
C ALA A 73 15.35 -1.35 6.00
N MET A 74 14.41 -0.49 5.59
CA MET A 74 14.50 0.34 4.39
C MET A 74 15.73 1.25 4.41
N GLN A 75 15.93 1.98 5.51
CA GLN A 75 17.06 2.90 5.64
C GLN A 75 18.38 2.14 5.68
N GLN A 76 18.46 1.00 6.37
CA GLN A 76 19.68 0.18 6.38
C GLN A 76 19.99 -0.39 5.00
N GLN A 77 18.97 -0.80 4.24
CA GLN A 77 19.12 -1.23 2.85
C GLN A 77 19.60 -0.07 1.97
N SER A 78 18.97 1.10 2.08
CA SER A 78 19.33 2.32 1.34
C SER A 78 20.77 2.74 1.63
N ASN A 79 21.15 2.80 2.90
CA ASN A 79 22.52 3.10 3.35
C ASN A 79 23.52 2.04 2.85
N TYR A 80 23.16 0.75 2.91
CA TYR A 80 24.01 -0.32 2.41
C TYR A 80 24.26 -0.19 0.91
N ILE A 81 23.21 0.06 0.12
CA ILE A 81 23.30 0.26 -1.34
C ILE A 81 24.15 1.50 -1.65
N ARG A 82 23.83 2.64 -1.03
CA ARG A 82 24.55 3.91 -1.24
C ARG A 82 26.04 3.82 -0.87
N ARG A 83 26.39 3.04 0.17
CA ARG A 83 27.77 2.85 0.64
C ARG A 83 28.57 1.83 -0.18
N ASN A 84 27.96 0.70 -0.53
CA ASN A 84 28.69 -0.43 -1.14
C ASN A 84 28.59 -0.48 -2.66
N ILE A 85 27.66 0.28 -3.25
CA ILE A 85 27.39 0.27 -4.68
C ILE A 85 27.65 1.67 -5.26
N SER A 86 28.79 2.27 -4.90
CA SER A 86 29.20 3.64 -5.32
C SER A 86 29.33 3.84 -6.83
N ARG A 87 29.33 2.75 -7.62
CA ARG A 87 29.35 2.77 -9.09
C ARG A 87 27.97 2.81 -9.75
N PHE A 88 26.87 2.60 -9.01
CA PHE A 88 25.53 2.55 -9.59
C PHE A 88 24.67 3.70 -9.06
N LYS A 89 24.02 4.43 -9.98
CA LYS A 89 23.03 5.47 -9.68
C LYS A 89 21.64 4.83 -9.49
N GLY A 90 21.54 3.86 -8.57
CA GLY A 90 20.26 3.17 -8.30
C GLY A 90 19.32 4.01 -7.45
N GLU A 91 18.02 3.80 -7.62
CA GLU A 91 16.96 4.40 -6.79
C GLU A 91 16.32 3.30 -5.91
N ILE A 92 15.97 3.64 -4.67
CA ILE A 92 15.23 2.78 -3.75
C ILE A 92 13.88 3.39 -3.39
N GLY A 93 12.85 2.58 -3.39
CA GLY A 93 11.49 3.04 -3.08
C GLY A 93 10.71 2.06 -2.20
N ILE A 94 9.62 2.58 -1.66
CA ILE A 94 8.58 1.78 -0.98
C ILE A 94 7.38 1.64 -1.89
N THR A 95 6.76 0.47 -1.91
CA THR A 95 5.47 0.23 -2.54
C THR A 95 4.38 0.07 -1.49
N LEU A 96 3.33 0.89 -1.63
CA LEU A 96 2.17 0.88 -0.75
C LEU A 96 0.94 0.34 -1.47
N ASN A 97 0.28 -0.62 -0.83
CA ASN A 97 -1.07 -1.04 -1.20
C ASN A 97 -2.06 -0.02 -0.63
N THR A 98 -2.90 0.54 -1.51
CA THR A 98 -3.86 1.57 -1.09
C THR A 98 -5.09 1.58 -1.98
N VAL A 99 -6.17 2.14 -1.43
CA VAL A 99 -7.43 2.41 -2.13
C VAL A 99 -7.79 3.87 -1.92
N TRP A 100 -8.66 4.41 -2.77
CA TRP A 100 -9.25 5.72 -2.49
C TRP A 100 -10.47 5.59 -1.59
N MET A 101 -10.59 6.48 -0.59
CA MET A 101 -11.72 6.51 0.34
C MET A 101 -12.68 7.63 -0.05
N VAL A 102 -13.93 7.26 -0.30
CA VAL A 102 -15.04 8.19 -0.57
C VAL A 102 -15.94 8.25 0.67
N PRO A 103 -16.48 9.42 1.06
CA PRO A 103 -17.45 9.50 2.15
C PRO A 103 -18.70 8.66 1.84
N TYR A 104 -19.19 7.87 2.80
CA TYR A 104 -20.39 7.03 2.64
C TYR A 104 -21.67 7.85 2.41
N SER A 105 -21.73 9.06 2.95
CA SER A 105 -22.76 10.07 2.69
C SER A 105 -22.15 11.47 2.69
N SER A 106 -22.98 12.49 2.45
CA SER A 106 -22.57 13.91 2.55
C SER A 106 -22.43 14.43 3.98
N SER A 107 -22.63 13.59 5.00
CA SER A 107 -22.46 13.99 6.39
C SER A 107 -21.00 14.34 6.71
N GLU A 108 -20.78 15.33 7.57
CA GLU A 108 -19.43 15.71 8.00
C GLU A 108 -18.70 14.55 8.71
N LEU A 109 -19.45 13.68 9.39
CA LEU A 109 -18.91 12.51 10.07
C LEU A 109 -18.32 11.51 9.07
N ASP A 110 -19.03 11.21 7.98
CA ASP A 110 -18.54 10.30 6.95
C ASP A 110 -17.39 10.91 6.13
N VAL A 111 -17.39 12.23 5.93
CA VAL A 111 -16.25 12.94 5.33
C VAL A 111 -15.01 12.78 6.18
N LYS A 112 -15.12 12.98 7.49
CA LYS A 112 -14.02 12.72 8.43
C LYS A 112 -13.63 11.24 8.42
N ALA A 113 -14.60 10.32 8.42
CA ALA A 113 -14.34 8.89 8.40
C ALA A 113 -13.55 8.45 7.17
N ALA A 114 -13.83 9.00 5.98
CA ALA A 114 -13.06 8.74 4.76
C ALA A 114 -11.59 9.18 4.90
N GLN A 115 -11.34 10.37 5.45
CA GLN A 115 -9.98 10.83 5.72
C GLN A 115 -9.28 9.94 6.76
N ARG A 116 -9.97 9.55 7.85
CA ARG A 116 -9.41 8.64 8.85
C ARG A 116 -9.06 7.29 8.25
N ALA A 117 -9.95 6.71 7.46
CA ALA A 117 -9.70 5.44 6.79
C ALA A 117 -8.48 5.52 5.86
N LEU A 118 -8.32 6.63 5.13
CA LEU A 118 -7.16 6.85 4.28
C LEU A 118 -5.87 7.03 5.11
N ASP A 119 -5.92 7.76 6.23
CA ASP A 119 -4.77 7.91 7.12
C ASP A 119 -4.35 6.57 7.73
N PHE A 120 -5.30 5.72 8.14
CA PHE A 120 -5.00 4.39 8.68
C PHE A 120 -4.60 3.35 7.63
N MET A 121 -4.73 3.62 6.33
CA MET A 121 -4.27 2.72 5.27
C MET A 121 -2.98 3.22 4.60
N TYR A 122 -3.00 4.46 4.16
CA TYR A 122 -1.95 5.10 3.37
C TYR A 122 -1.06 6.00 4.23
N GLY A 123 -1.68 6.86 5.05
CA GLY A 123 -0.97 7.79 5.91
C GLY A 123 -0.12 7.11 6.97
N TRP A 124 -0.52 5.94 7.47
CA TRP A 124 0.21 5.17 8.47
C TRP A 124 1.66 4.96 8.02
N PHE A 125 1.85 4.59 6.76
CA PHE A 125 3.19 4.33 6.21
C PHE A 125 3.83 5.58 5.63
N LEU A 126 3.09 6.35 4.82
CA LEU A 126 3.69 7.45 4.07
C LEU A 126 3.97 8.68 4.94
N HIS A 127 3.13 8.99 5.93
CA HIS A 127 3.28 10.20 6.74
C HIS A 127 4.59 10.20 7.54
N PRO A 128 4.98 9.11 8.23
CA PRO A 128 6.28 9.05 8.90
C PRO A 128 7.48 9.20 7.98
N LEU A 129 7.41 8.66 6.75
CA LEU A 129 8.50 8.76 5.77
C LEU A 129 8.69 10.19 5.24
N VAL A 130 7.64 11.01 5.24
CA VAL A 130 7.66 12.39 4.72
C VAL A 130 7.86 13.43 5.83
N TYR A 131 7.27 13.20 7.01
CA TYR A 131 7.15 14.16 8.11
C TYR A 131 7.82 13.71 9.41
N GLY A 132 8.15 12.41 9.56
CA GLY A 132 8.77 11.87 10.77
C GLY A 132 7.81 11.63 11.92
N GLU A 133 6.51 11.63 11.67
CA GLU A 133 5.48 11.36 12.67
C GLU A 133 4.32 10.60 12.05
N TYR A 134 3.51 9.96 12.88
CA TYR A 134 2.25 9.36 12.43
C TYR A 134 1.20 10.45 12.18
N PRO A 135 0.17 10.20 11.33
CA PRO A 135 -0.95 11.12 11.21
C PRO A 135 -1.55 11.45 12.58
N GLU A 136 -1.84 12.73 12.84
CA GLU A 136 -2.35 13.22 14.12
C GLU A 136 -3.57 12.43 14.62
N ILE A 137 -4.49 12.09 13.70
CA ILE A 137 -5.68 11.32 14.04
C ILE A 137 -5.36 9.91 14.54
N MET A 138 -4.30 9.28 14.01
CA MET A 138 -3.83 8.00 14.52
C MET A 138 -3.26 8.15 15.93
N GLN A 139 -2.48 9.20 16.19
CA GLN A 139 -1.93 9.48 17.51
C GLN A 139 -3.06 9.67 18.54
N SER A 140 -4.10 10.42 18.19
CA SER A 140 -5.27 10.66 19.03
C SER A 140 -6.08 9.38 19.31
N LEU A 141 -6.39 8.61 18.26
CA LEU A 141 -7.27 7.45 18.36
C LEU A 141 -6.58 6.22 18.96
N VAL A 142 -5.30 6.02 18.67
CA VAL A 142 -4.54 4.84 19.12
C VAL A 142 -3.94 5.10 20.50
N GLY A 143 -3.49 6.32 20.77
CA GLY A 143 -2.89 6.72 22.03
C GLY A 143 -1.59 5.97 22.32
N SER A 144 -1.44 5.49 23.55
CA SER A 144 -0.21 4.86 24.05
C SER A 144 0.18 3.55 23.35
N ARG A 145 -0.72 2.93 22.57
CA ARG A 145 -0.40 1.75 21.75
C ARG A 145 0.41 2.10 20.50
N LEU A 146 0.40 3.38 20.09
CA LEU A 146 1.20 3.87 18.97
C LEU A 146 2.60 4.21 19.51
N PRO A 147 3.66 3.49 19.07
CA PRO A 147 5.00 3.78 19.51
C PRO A 147 5.41 5.18 19.05
N LYS A 148 6.25 5.85 19.84
CA LYS A 148 6.84 7.13 19.46
C LYS A 148 8.18 6.89 18.81
N PHE A 149 8.50 7.69 17.79
CA PHE A 149 9.83 7.67 17.19
C PHE A 149 10.80 8.46 18.07
N THR A 150 12.03 7.97 18.22
CA THR A 150 13.14 8.75 18.75
C THR A 150 13.62 9.75 17.69
N GLU A 151 14.38 10.77 18.08
CA GLU A 151 14.97 11.74 17.14
C GLU A 151 15.84 11.05 16.06
N GLU A 152 16.65 10.06 16.47
CA GLU A 152 17.45 9.23 15.56
C GLU A 152 16.57 8.48 14.54
N GLN A 153 15.45 7.89 14.98
CA GLN A 153 14.53 7.20 14.09
C GLN A 153 13.84 8.17 13.12
N ILE A 154 13.49 9.38 13.56
CA ILE A 154 12.90 10.42 12.72
C ILE A 154 13.88 10.85 11.63
N GLU A 155 15.15 11.04 11.99
CA GLU A 155 16.22 11.37 11.03
C GLU A 155 16.42 10.24 10.01
N MET A 156 16.35 8.99 10.46
CA MET A 156 16.41 7.82 9.56
C MET A 156 15.18 7.68 8.65
N LEU A 157 13.99 8.08 9.10
CA LEU A 157 12.74 7.95 8.34
C LEU A 157 12.66 8.95 7.19
N LYS A 158 12.98 10.21 7.48
CA LYS A 158 12.81 11.33 6.54
C LYS A 158 13.73 11.17 5.33
N GLY A 159 13.14 11.02 4.15
CA GLY A 159 13.90 10.91 2.88
C GLY A 159 14.57 9.55 2.67
N SER A 160 14.06 8.51 3.33
CA SER A 160 14.52 7.12 3.20
C SER A 160 14.13 6.44 1.87
N PHE A 161 13.32 7.11 1.05
CA PHE A 161 12.90 6.64 -0.27
C PHE A 161 13.14 7.70 -1.35
N ASP A 162 13.54 7.25 -2.53
CA ASP A 162 13.74 8.08 -3.73
C ASP A 162 12.45 8.13 -4.58
N PHE A 163 11.63 7.08 -4.54
CA PHE A 163 10.32 7.03 -5.19
C PHE A 163 9.26 6.27 -4.37
N LEU A 164 7.99 6.57 -4.66
CA LEU A 164 6.83 5.90 -4.10
C LEU A 164 6.20 4.99 -5.17
N GLY A 165 6.18 3.69 -4.91
CA GLY A 165 5.38 2.72 -5.62
C GLY A 165 3.95 2.71 -5.10
N LEU A 166 2.97 2.68 -6.01
CA LEU A 166 1.55 2.54 -5.68
C LEU A 166 0.97 1.29 -6.32
N ASN A 167 0.39 0.44 -5.46
CA ASN A 167 -0.46 -0.67 -5.86
C ASN A 167 -1.92 -0.22 -5.70
N TYR A 168 -2.59 0.07 -6.82
CA TYR A 168 -3.95 0.61 -6.83
C TYR A 168 -4.89 -0.25 -7.67
N TYR A 169 -6.04 -0.60 -7.11
CA TYR A 169 -7.04 -1.46 -7.77
C TYR A 169 -8.48 -0.95 -7.67
N THR A 170 -8.86 -0.29 -6.57
CA THR A 170 -10.26 0.02 -6.24
C THR A 170 -10.38 1.24 -5.35
N GLY A 171 -11.61 1.70 -5.13
CA GLY A 171 -11.99 2.58 -4.02
C GLY A 171 -12.98 1.91 -3.07
N ASN A 172 -13.22 2.55 -1.93
CA ASN A 172 -14.27 2.18 -0.98
C ASN A 172 -15.00 3.41 -0.47
N TYR A 173 -16.26 3.23 -0.09
CA TYR A 173 -16.94 4.18 0.78
C TYR A 173 -16.52 3.95 2.23
N ALA A 174 -16.47 5.02 3.02
CA ALA A 174 -16.15 4.98 4.45
C ALA A 174 -17.25 5.68 5.26
N ALA A 175 -17.83 4.96 6.20
CA ALA A 175 -18.85 5.44 7.11
C ALA A 175 -18.28 5.63 8.53
N ASP A 176 -18.72 6.66 9.25
CA ASP A 176 -18.37 6.88 10.64
C ASP A 176 -18.88 5.76 11.55
N VAL A 177 -18.06 5.38 12.53
CA VAL A 177 -18.42 4.44 13.58
C VAL A 177 -18.36 5.18 14.92
N PRO A 178 -19.49 5.64 15.47
CA PRO A 178 -19.50 6.55 16.63
C PRO A 178 -19.06 5.86 17.92
N VAL A 179 -19.27 4.55 18.02
CA VAL A 179 -18.86 3.73 19.17
C VAL A 179 -17.96 2.62 18.65
N ARG A 180 -16.75 2.51 19.21
CA ARG A 180 -15.86 1.37 18.95
C ARG A 180 -16.54 0.09 19.40
N GLY A 181 -17.07 -0.68 18.44
CA GLY A 181 -17.58 -2.01 18.67
C GLY A 181 -16.46 -3.06 18.62
N GLY A 182 -16.54 -4.07 19.48
CA GLY A 182 -15.59 -5.19 19.51
C GLY A 182 -14.26 -4.88 20.22
N ASN A 183 -13.29 -5.78 20.04
CA ASN A 183 -11.97 -5.65 20.66
C ASN A 183 -11.15 -4.56 19.95
N ILE A 184 -10.39 -3.80 20.74
CA ILE A 184 -9.45 -2.80 20.23
C ILE A 184 -8.39 -3.51 19.37
N SER A 185 -8.27 -3.10 18.11
CA SER A 185 -7.31 -3.64 17.16
C SER A 185 -6.95 -2.59 16.11
N SER A 186 -5.88 -2.84 15.36
CA SER A 186 -5.49 -2.00 14.22
C SER A 186 -6.60 -1.84 13.16
N THR A 187 -7.51 -2.82 13.06
CA THR A 187 -8.64 -2.80 12.12
C THR A 187 -9.85 -2.00 12.62
N THR A 188 -9.95 -1.74 13.93
CA THR A 188 -11.06 -0.97 14.52
C THR A 188 -10.67 0.44 14.94
N ASP A 189 -9.37 0.72 15.05
CA ASP A 189 -8.83 2.00 15.54
C ASP A 189 -9.23 3.22 14.70
N SER A 190 -9.43 3.05 13.39
CA SER A 190 -9.83 4.12 12.47
C SER A 190 -11.24 4.66 12.75
N MET A 191 -12.07 3.89 13.46
CA MET A 191 -13.49 4.17 13.69
C MET A 191 -14.22 4.48 12.38
N ALA A 192 -13.88 3.74 11.33
CA ALA A 192 -14.50 3.85 10.02
C ALA A 192 -14.86 2.46 9.50
N ARG A 193 -16.08 2.30 8.99
CA ARG A 193 -16.55 1.07 8.34
C ARG A 193 -16.46 1.25 6.83
N LEU A 194 -15.75 0.34 6.17
CA LEU A 194 -15.64 0.34 4.72
C LEU A 194 -16.86 -0.33 4.07
N SER A 195 -17.24 0.16 2.90
CA SER A 195 -18.34 -0.37 2.09
C SER A 195 -17.99 -0.28 0.60
N THR A 196 -18.56 -1.19 -0.19
CA THR A 196 -18.50 -1.13 -1.67
C THR A 196 -19.67 -0.35 -2.27
N VAL A 197 -20.69 -0.02 -1.46
CA VAL A 197 -21.85 0.78 -1.84
C VAL A 197 -22.03 1.99 -0.90
N ASP A 198 -22.66 3.06 -1.37
CA ASP A 198 -22.98 4.25 -0.58
C ASP A 198 -24.25 4.08 0.28
N VAL A 199 -24.70 5.17 0.92
CA VAL A 199 -25.93 5.20 1.72
C VAL A 199 -27.22 4.88 0.94
N TYR A 200 -27.20 5.03 -0.39
CA TYR A 200 -28.32 4.71 -1.28
C TYR A 200 -28.15 3.35 -1.98
N GLY A 201 -27.09 2.60 -1.67
CA GLY A 201 -26.80 1.31 -2.29
C GLY A 201 -26.10 1.41 -3.65
N VAL A 202 -25.59 2.59 -4.03
CA VAL A 202 -24.87 2.80 -5.29
C VAL A 202 -23.44 2.24 -5.18
N PRO A 203 -23.03 1.27 -6.02
CA PRO A 203 -21.67 0.74 -6.01
C PRO A 203 -20.62 1.82 -6.30
N ILE A 204 -19.47 1.72 -5.66
CA ILE A 204 -18.34 2.65 -5.85
C ILE A 204 -17.81 2.62 -7.29
N GLY A 205 -17.89 1.46 -7.94
CA GLY A 205 -17.34 1.24 -9.27
C GLY A 205 -17.96 0.03 -9.96
N TYR A 206 -17.46 -0.29 -11.15
CA TYR A 206 -17.95 -1.40 -11.96
C TYR A 206 -17.41 -2.74 -11.45
N PRO A 207 -18.16 -3.84 -11.54
CA PRO A 207 -17.68 -5.16 -11.14
C PRO A 207 -16.47 -5.63 -11.94
N SER A 208 -15.61 -6.42 -11.29
CA SER A 208 -14.60 -7.26 -11.93
C SER A 208 -14.84 -8.72 -11.54
N GLY A 209 -14.00 -9.65 -12.01
CA GLY A 209 -13.99 -11.04 -11.56
C GLY A 209 -13.49 -11.28 -10.14
N SER A 210 -13.30 -10.21 -9.35
CA SER A 210 -12.81 -10.25 -7.97
C SER A 210 -13.68 -9.40 -7.05
N ILE A 211 -13.30 -9.33 -5.77
CA ILE A 211 -13.91 -8.42 -4.79
C ILE A 211 -13.65 -6.93 -5.08
N PHE A 212 -12.75 -6.61 -6.03
CA PHE A 212 -12.41 -5.23 -6.37
C PHE A 212 -13.37 -4.65 -7.41
N LEU A 213 -13.84 -3.42 -7.15
CA LEU A 213 -14.68 -2.66 -8.06
C LEU A 213 -13.81 -1.64 -8.81
N VAL A 214 -13.92 -1.63 -10.13
CA VAL A 214 -13.17 -0.76 -11.02
C VAL A 214 -13.55 0.69 -10.78
N TYR A 215 -12.65 1.44 -10.15
CA TYR A 215 -12.86 2.84 -9.77
C TYR A 215 -11.66 3.72 -10.16
N PRO A 216 -11.52 4.08 -11.45
CA PRO A 216 -10.37 4.84 -11.93
C PRO A 216 -10.30 6.27 -11.34
N LYS A 217 -11.45 6.88 -11.02
CA LYS A 217 -11.46 8.21 -10.40
C LYS A 217 -10.66 8.24 -9.09
N GLY A 218 -10.70 7.18 -8.31
CA GLY A 218 -9.92 7.12 -7.08
C GLY A 218 -8.40 7.13 -7.30
N LEU A 219 -7.90 6.63 -8.44
CA LEU A 219 -6.48 6.74 -8.78
C LEU A 219 -6.10 8.21 -9.03
N TYR A 220 -6.93 8.95 -9.79
CA TYR A 220 -6.76 10.39 -9.97
C TYR A 220 -6.70 11.10 -8.62
N ASP A 221 -7.72 10.88 -7.78
CA ASP A 221 -7.86 11.56 -6.50
C ASP A 221 -6.67 11.24 -5.58
N LEU A 222 -6.20 9.98 -5.55
CA LEU A 222 -5.02 9.55 -4.79
C LEU A 222 -3.74 10.24 -5.27
N LEU A 223 -3.52 10.34 -6.58
CA LEU A 223 -2.33 10.99 -7.15
C LEU A 223 -2.34 12.49 -6.82
N ILE A 224 -3.47 13.16 -7.00
CA ILE A 224 -3.63 14.59 -6.68
C ILE A 224 -3.49 14.82 -5.17
N TYR A 225 -4.09 13.97 -4.34
CA TYR A 225 -3.94 14.02 -2.88
C TYR A 225 -2.48 13.88 -2.50
N THR A 226 -1.77 12.90 -3.06
CA THR A 226 -0.36 12.65 -2.76
C THR A 226 0.53 13.83 -3.17
N LYS A 227 0.30 14.38 -4.37
CA LYS A 227 0.97 15.59 -4.86
C LYS A 227 0.83 16.75 -3.88
N LYS A 228 -0.40 17.01 -3.41
CA LYS A 228 -0.71 18.14 -2.50
C LYS A 228 -0.24 17.90 -1.06
N LYS A 229 -0.43 16.69 -0.54
CA LYS A 229 -0.24 16.34 0.88
C LYS A 229 1.18 15.89 1.21
N TYR A 230 1.92 15.30 0.27
CA TYR A 230 3.18 14.58 0.57
C TYR A 230 4.39 15.09 -0.22
N LYS A 231 4.47 16.40 -0.47
CA LYS A 231 5.60 17.07 -1.16
C LYS A 231 5.86 16.58 -2.59
N ASN A 232 4.82 16.05 -3.26
CA ASN A 232 4.89 15.61 -4.66
C ASN A 232 6.08 14.69 -4.97
N PRO A 233 6.16 13.49 -4.35
CA PRO A 233 7.26 12.57 -4.60
C PRO A 233 7.20 12.03 -6.03
N THR A 234 8.31 11.46 -6.52
CA THR A 234 8.29 10.62 -7.72
C THR A 234 7.40 9.41 -7.45
N ILE A 235 6.42 9.16 -8.32
CA ILE A 235 5.47 8.06 -8.17
C ILE A 235 5.58 7.11 -9.36
N TYR A 236 5.63 5.81 -9.06
CA TYR A 236 5.43 4.74 -10.03
C TYR A 236 4.17 3.96 -9.65
N ILE A 237 3.29 3.70 -10.62
CA ILE A 237 2.22 2.72 -10.41
C ILE A 237 2.87 1.35 -10.58
N THR A 238 3.11 0.68 -9.46
CA THR A 238 3.84 -0.58 -9.39
C THR A 238 2.92 -1.78 -9.61
N GLU A 239 1.66 -1.67 -9.22
CA GLU A 239 0.63 -2.66 -9.56
C GLU A 239 -0.73 -1.98 -9.82
N THR A 240 -1.40 -2.45 -10.87
CA THR A 240 -2.82 -2.18 -11.17
C THR A 240 -3.28 -3.27 -12.12
N GLY A 241 -4.53 -3.72 -12.01
CA GLY A 241 -4.99 -4.81 -12.87
C GLY A 241 -6.47 -5.11 -12.76
N PHE A 242 -6.92 -5.92 -13.71
CA PHE A 242 -8.30 -6.37 -13.84
C PHE A 242 -8.36 -7.90 -13.79
N SER A 243 -9.23 -8.43 -12.94
CA SER A 243 -9.50 -9.86 -12.84
C SER A 243 -10.71 -10.23 -13.70
N ASP A 244 -10.58 -11.31 -14.47
CA ASP A 244 -11.65 -11.84 -15.30
C ASP A 244 -12.59 -12.73 -14.50
N LEU A 245 -13.84 -12.83 -14.94
CA LEU A 245 -14.76 -13.84 -14.42
C LEU A 245 -14.27 -15.22 -14.87
N LYS A 246 -14.17 -16.16 -13.93
CA LYS A 246 -13.82 -17.55 -14.25
C LYS A 246 -15.01 -18.27 -14.87
N ASP A 247 -15.14 -18.19 -16.19
CA ASP A 247 -16.15 -18.95 -16.94
C ASP A 247 -15.58 -20.23 -17.58
N GLY A 248 -14.26 -20.42 -17.54
CA GLY A 248 -13.57 -21.59 -18.06
C GLY A 248 -13.39 -21.58 -19.58
N ASN A 249 -13.78 -20.51 -20.28
CA ASN A 249 -13.65 -20.40 -21.72
C ASN A 249 -12.34 -19.68 -22.09
N ILE A 250 -11.44 -20.38 -22.78
CA ILE A 250 -10.15 -19.82 -23.21
C ILE A 250 -10.30 -18.72 -24.26
N GLU A 251 -11.31 -18.80 -25.14
CA GLU A 251 -11.55 -17.77 -26.15
C GLU A 251 -11.96 -16.46 -25.50
N HIS A 252 -12.84 -16.52 -24.48
CA HIS A 252 -13.20 -15.34 -23.68
C HIS A 252 -12.02 -14.79 -22.85
N ALA A 253 -11.12 -15.65 -22.38
CA ALA A 253 -9.92 -15.21 -21.66
C ALA A 253 -8.89 -14.52 -22.57
N ILE A 254 -8.87 -14.87 -23.86
CA ILE A 254 -8.02 -14.23 -24.88
C ILE A 254 -8.66 -12.91 -25.34
N GLU A 255 -9.96 -12.93 -25.63
CA GLU A 255 -10.74 -11.75 -26.03
C GLU A 255 -11.19 -10.97 -24.79
N ASP A 256 -10.28 -10.16 -24.25
CA ASP A 256 -10.48 -9.44 -22.98
C ASP A 256 -10.64 -7.91 -23.18
N PRO A 257 -11.80 -7.45 -23.71
CA PRO A 257 -12.07 -6.03 -23.87
C PRO A 257 -12.26 -5.31 -22.52
N GLN A 258 -12.56 -6.05 -21.44
CA GLN A 258 -12.79 -5.47 -20.12
C GLN A 258 -11.48 -4.97 -19.50
N ARG A 259 -10.40 -5.77 -19.56
CA ARG A 259 -9.06 -5.34 -19.15
C ARG A 259 -8.53 -4.23 -20.04
N ILE A 260 -8.77 -4.27 -21.36
CA ILE A 260 -8.41 -3.17 -22.26
C ILE A 260 -9.12 -1.88 -21.82
N ASN A 261 -10.43 -1.95 -21.53
CA ASN A 261 -11.19 -0.79 -21.06
C ASN A 261 -10.70 -0.30 -19.69
N PHE A 262 -10.38 -1.21 -18.79
CA PHE A 262 -9.79 -0.92 -17.48
C PHE A 262 -8.51 -0.10 -17.63
N TYR A 263 -7.54 -0.57 -18.43
CA TYR A 263 -6.27 0.14 -18.62
C TYR A 263 -6.47 1.48 -19.33
N ASN A 264 -7.33 1.56 -20.36
CA ASN A 264 -7.63 2.83 -21.03
C ASN A 264 -8.16 3.88 -20.05
N ARG A 265 -9.08 3.50 -19.15
CA ARG A 265 -9.61 4.41 -18.13
C ARG A 265 -8.56 4.80 -17.09
N HIS A 266 -7.74 3.87 -16.63
CA HIS A 266 -6.69 4.14 -15.64
C HIS A 266 -5.56 5.00 -16.22
N PHE A 267 -5.11 4.74 -17.45
CA PHE A 267 -4.12 5.58 -18.12
C PHE A 267 -4.65 6.97 -18.44
N TRP A 268 -5.94 7.09 -18.77
CA TRP A 268 -6.57 8.40 -18.97
C TRP A 268 -6.52 9.23 -17.69
N VAL A 269 -6.94 8.68 -16.54
CA VAL A 269 -6.88 9.44 -15.27
C VAL A 269 -5.46 9.77 -14.83
N VAL A 270 -4.48 8.89 -15.09
CA VAL A 270 -3.06 9.18 -14.83
C VAL A 270 -2.59 10.35 -15.70
N ARG A 271 -2.93 10.35 -16.99
CA ARG A 271 -2.63 11.46 -17.89
C ARG A 271 -3.25 12.77 -17.40
N GLU A 272 -4.49 12.74 -16.92
CA GLU A 272 -5.13 13.93 -16.35
C GLU A 272 -4.44 14.39 -15.06
N ALA A 273 -3.93 13.50 -14.23
CA ALA A 273 -3.19 13.85 -13.01
C ALA A 273 -1.78 14.44 -13.29
N LEU A 274 -1.22 14.17 -14.47
CA LEU A 274 0.07 14.73 -14.92
C LEU A 274 -0.02 16.17 -15.42
N LYS A 275 -1.21 16.65 -15.77
CA LYS A 275 -1.45 18.05 -16.17
C LYS A 275 -1.36 19.00 -14.96
#